data_AF-A0AA38F4Q4-F1
#
_entry.id   AF-A0AA38F4Q4-F1
#
_cell.length_a   1.000
_cell.length_b   1.000
_cell.length_c   1.000
_cell.angle_alpha   90.00
_cell.angle_beta   90.00
_cell.angle_gamma   90.00
#
_symmetry.space_group_name_H-M   'P 1'
#
loop_
_entity.id
_entity.type
_entity.pdbx_description
1 polymer ?
#
loop_
_entity_poly.entity_id
_entity_poly.type
_entity_poly.pdbx_seq_one_letter_code
_entity_poly.pdbx_strand_id
1 'polypeptide(L)'
;LLNFDLEENRNSNMTSLSRELVILILQFLDEEKFKETVHRLEQESGFYFNMKHFEDQVQNGQWEEVERYLSGFTKVEDNRYSMKIYFEIRKQKYLEALD
;
A
#
# COMPACT_ATOMS: atom_id res chain seq x y z
N LEU A 1 2.70 -32.81 13.78
CA LEU A 1 3.64 -32.54 12.68
C LEU A 1 2.87 -32.60 11.36
N LEU A 2 2.51 -33.77 10.81
CA LEU A 2 1.71 -33.88 9.56
C LEU A 2 0.42 -33.03 9.51
N ASN A 3 -0.39 -32.98 10.57
CA ASN A 3 -1.60 -32.16 10.59
C ASN A 3 -1.32 -30.65 10.68
N PHE A 4 -0.20 -30.26 11.29
CA PHE A 4 0.21 -28.86 11.39
C PHE A 4 0.72 -28.36 10.03
N ASP A 5 1.54 -29.17 9.35
CA ASP A 5 2.06 -28.85 8.01
C ASP A 5 0.95 -28.78 6.94
N LEU A 6 -0.14 -29.56 7.10
CA LEU A 6 -1.30 -29.52 6.21
C LEU A 6 -2.22 -28.30 6.44
N GLU A 7 -2.29 -27.78 7.66
CA GLU A 7 -3.01 -26.53 7.96
C GLU A 7 -2.20 -25.31 7.52
N GLU A 8 -0.89 -25.31 7.74
CA GLU A 8 0.01 -24.25 7.29
C GLU A 8 0.01 -24.12 5.76
N ASN A 9 0.07 -25.26 5.03
CA ASN A 9 -0.05 -25.28 3.57
C ASN A 9 -1.45 -24.90 3.05
N ARG A 10 -2.52 -25.18 3.80
CA ARG A 10 -3.86 -24.72 3.42
C ARG A 10 -4.00 -23.22 3.61
N ASN A 11 -3.48 -22.69 4.71
CA ASN A 11 -3.51 -21.26 4.98
C ASN A 11 -2.65 -20.48 3.98
N SER A 12 -1.47 -20.97 3.62
CA SER A 12 -0.64 -20.34 2.58
C SER A 12 -1.37 -20.30 1.22
N ASN A 13 -1.97 -21.42 0.80
CA ASN A 13 -2.76 -21.47 -0.44
C ASN A 13 -3.98 -20.54 -0.42
N MET A 14 -4.68 -20.44 0.72
CA MET A 14 -5.81 -19.51 0.88
C MET A 14 -5.36 -18.05 0.79
N THR A 15 -4.22 -17.70 1.39
CA THR A 15 -3.66 -16.34 1.27
C THR A 15 -3.26 -16.00 -0.18
N SER A 16 -2.74 -16.98 -0.93
CA SER A 16 -2.41 -16.82 -2.36
C SER A 16 -3.67 -16.56 -3.19
N LEU A 17 -4.73 -17.35 -2.99
CA LEU A 17 -5.98 -17.19 -3.72
C LEU A 17 -6.68 -15.86 -3.40
N SER A 18 -6.71 -15.46 -2.13
CA SER A 18 -7.27 -14.16 -1.74
C SER A 18 -6.49 -13.00 -2.38
N ARG A 19 -5.17 -13.10 -2.46
CA ARG A 19 -4.34 -12.09 -3.12
C ARG A 19 -4.64 -11.99 -4.62
N GLU A 20 -4.73 -13.13 -5.31
CA GLU A 20 -5.08 -13.18 -6.73
C GLU A 20 -6.47 -12.57 -7.00
N LEU A 21 -7.45 -12.88 -6.15
CA LEU A 21 -8.79 -12.30 -6.27
C LEU A 21 -8.78 -10.77 -6.09
N VAL A 22 -8.02 -10.25 -5.12
CA VAL A 22 -7.89 -8.80 -4.95
C VAL A 22 -7.25 -8.16 -6.18
N ILE A 23 -6.23 -8.78 -6.77
CA ILE A 23 -5.61 -8.27 -8.01
C ILE A 23 -6.62 -8.23 -9.17
N LEU A 24 -7.47 -9.24 -9.32
CA LEU A 24 -8.55 -9.24 -10.33
C LEU A 24 -9.59 -8.14 -10.07
N ILE A 25 -9.95 -7.90 -8.80
CA ILE A 25 -10.86 -6.80 -8.43
C ILE A 25 -10.20 -5.45 -8.75
N LEU A 26 -8.93 -5.26 -8.44
CA LEU A 26 -8.20 -4.03 -8.77
C LEU A 26 -8.21 -3.76 -10.28
N GLN A 27 -8.00 -4.79 -11.10
CA GLN A 27 -8.09 -4.67 -12.55
C GLN A 27 -9.49 -4.20 -13.00
N PHE A 28 -10.56 -4.85 -12.50
CA PHE A 28 -11.93 -4.47 -12.81
C PHE A 28 -12.22 -3.01 -12.42
N LEU A 29 -11.81 -2.60 -11.22
CA LEU A 29 -12.02 -1.23 -10.73
C LEU A 29 -11.29 -0.19 -11.58
N ASP A 30 -10.10 -0.49 -12.09
CA ASP A 30 -9.35 0.40 -12.99
C ASP A 30 -10.02 0.50 -14.37
N GLU A 31 -10.45 -0.62 -14.94
CA GLU A 31 -11.18 -0.67 -16.22
C GLU A 31 -12.48 0.17 -16.20
N GLU A 32 -13.23 0.07 -15.10
CA GLU A 32 -14.46 0.86 -14.88
C GLU A 32 -14.19 2.30 -14.37
N LYS A 33 -12.91 2.66 -14.18
CA LYS A 33 -12.44 3.99 -13.75
C LYS A 33 -12.87 4.41 -12.34
N PHE A 34 -13.05 3.45 -11.42
CA PHE A 34 -13.33 3.70 -10.01
C PHE A 34 -12.06 4.05 -9.21
N LYS A 35 -11.40 5.14 -9.60
CA LYS A 35 -10.04 5.50 -9.12
C LYS A 35 -9.90 5.55 -7.60
N GLU A 36 -10.83 6.16 -6.89
CA GLU A 36 -10.77 6.24 -5.42
C GLU A 36 -10.86 4.83 -4.78
N THR A 37 -11.76 3.99 -5.30
CA THR A 37 -11.94 2.62 -4.83
C THR A 37 -10.71 1.76 -5.11
N VAL A 38 -10.05 1.94 -6.26
CA VAL A 38 -8.78 1.27 -6.59
C VAL A 38 -7.75 1.55 -5.49
N HIS A 39 -7.46 2.83 -5.22
CA HIS A 39 -6.41 3.20 -4.28
C HIS A 39 -6.76 2.87 -2.82
N ARG A 40 -8.06 2.90 -2.47
CA ARG A 40 -8.51 2.42 -1.17
C ARG A 40 -8.30 0.93 -0.99
N LEU A 41 -8.61 0.11 -2.00
CA LEU A 41 -8.39 -1.34 -1.95
C LEU A 41 -6.90 -1.69 -1.96
N GLU A 42 -6.08 -0.98 -2.73
CA GLU A 42 -4.61 -1.08 -2.69
C GLU A 42 -4.09 -0.87 -1.25
N GLN A 43 -4.52 0.22 -0.61
CA GLN A 43 -4.11 0.58 0.76
C GLN A 43 -4.61 -0.43 1.80
N GLU A 44 -5.90 -0.78 1.78
CA GLU A 44 -6.50 -1.65 2.81
C GLU A 44 -6.03 -3.10 2.70
N SER A 45 -5.75 -3.57 1.48
CA SER A 45 -5.24 -4.93 1.27
C SER A 45 -3.73 -5.04 1.44
N GLY A 46 -2.97 -3.98 1.14
CA GLY A 46 -1.51 -3.99 1.15
C GLY A 46 -0.86 -4.88 0.07
N PHE A 47 -1.64 -5.41 -0.89
CA PHE A 47 -1.13 -6.41 -1.85
C PHE A 47 -0.44 -5.83 -3.08
N TYR A 48 -0.74 -4.57 -3.44
CA TYR A 48 -0.18 -3.89 -4.59
C TYR A 48 0.05 -2.41 -4.26
N PHE A 49 1.30 -1.95 -4.38
CA PHE A 49 1.67 -0.55 -4.19
C PHE A 49 1.72 0.16 -5.54
N ASN A 50 0.86 1.15 -5.75
CA ASN A 50 0.77 1.89 -7.00
C ASN A 50 1.73 3.08 -7.00
N MET A 51 2.92 2.86 -7.58
CA MET A 51 3.96 3.89 -7.64
C MET A 51 3.48 5.16 -8.36
N LYS A 52 2.71 5.02 -9.44
CA LYS A 52 2.21 6.17 -10.19
C LYS A 52 1.28 7.03 -9.34
N HIS A 53 0.33 6.40 -8.65
CA HIS A 53 -0.54 7.13 -7.72
C HIS A 53 0.27 7.82 -6.62
N PHE A 54 1.20 7.11 -6.00
CA PHE A 54 2.06 7.67 -4.95
C PHE A 54 2.88 8.88 -5.45
N GLU A 55 3.52 8.75 -6.61
CA GLU A 55 4.26 9.84 -7.25
C GLU A 55 3.36 11.05 -7.55
N ASP A 56 2.16 10.82 -8.10
CA ASP A 56 1.19 11.88 -8.36
C ASP A 56 0.80 12.61 -7.05
N GLN A 57 0.57 11.88 -5.94
CA GLN A 57 0.25 12.50 -4.64
C GLN A 57 1.41 13.31 -4.08
N VAL A 58 2.65 12.80 -4.19
CA VAL A 58 3.86 13.49 -3.75
C VAL A 58 4.10 14.77 -4.57
N GLN A 59 3.97 14.70 -5.89
CA GLN A 59 4.15 15.86 -6.77
C GLN A 59 3.12 16.96 -6.54
N ASN A 60 1.89 16.58 -6.17
CA ASN A 60 0.82 17.52 -5.84
C ASN A 60 0.89 18.05 -4.40
N GLY A 61 1.89 17.66 -3.60
CA GLY A 61 2.03 18.09 -2.20
C GLY A 61 0.93 17.57 -1.27
N GLN A 62 0.23 16.48 -1.64
CA GLN A 62 -0.87 15.91 -0.85
C GLN A 62 -0.34 15.04 0.31
N TRP A 63 0.43 15.65 1.21
CA TRP A 63 1.21 14.92 2.22
C TRP A 63 0.39 14.04 3.17
N GLU A 64 -0.84 14.46 3.50
CA GLU A 64 -1.74 13.64 4.32
C GLU A 64 -2.13 12.35 3.59
N GLU A 65 -2.44 12.44 2.30
CA GLU A 65 -2.76 11.28 1.47
C GLU A 65 -1.54 10.37 1.26
N VAL A 66 -0.36 10.95 1.03
CA VAL A 66 0.91 10.21 0.92
C VAL A 66 1.17 9.37 2.17
N GLU A 67 1.07 9.97 3.37
CA GLU A 67 1.28 9.23 4.63
C GLU A 67 0.17 8.19 4.86
N ARG A 68 -1.09 8.53 4.53
CA ARG A 68 -2.23 7.61 4.64
C ARG A 68 -2.05 6.40 3.74
N TYR A 69 -1.78 6.58 2.45
CA TYR A 69 -1.58 5.50 1.50
C TYR A 69 -0.40 4.61 1.89
N LEU A 70 0.75 5.21 2.23
CA LEU A 70 1.96 4.46 2.63
C LEU A 70 1.72 3.58 3.87
N SER A 71 0.88 4.03 4.81
CA SER A 71 0.57 3.29 6.03
C SER A 71 -0.13 1.93 5.79
N GLY A 72 -0.73 1.73 4.62
CA GLY A 72 -1.29 0.44 4.21
C GLY A 72 -0.24 -0.64 3.93
N PHE A 73 1.02 -0.23 3.72
CA PHE A 73 2.10 -1.11 3.29
C PHE A 73 3.23 -1.21 4.31
N THR A 74 3.50 -0.14 5.05
CA THR A 74 4.55 -0.14 6.06
C THR A 74 4.35 0.94 7.12
N LYS A 75 4.88 0.72 8.31
CA LYS A 75 4.99 1.68 9.41
C LYS A 75 6.39 2.27 9.48
N VAL A 76 6.53 3.38 10.20
CA VAL A 76 7.80 4.11 10.37
C VAL A 76 8.89 3.20 10.95
N GLU A 77 8.51 2.32 11.88
CA GLU A 77 9.38 1.47 12.67
C GLU A 77 9.66 0.08 12.08
N ASP A 78 9.03 -0.29 10.96
CA ASP A 78 9.15 -1.66 10.41
C ASP A 78 10.59 -2.00 10.01
N ASN A 79 11.30 -1.06 9.37
CA ASN A 79 12.68 -1.22 8.95
C ASN A 79 13.34 0.13 8.61
N ARG A 80 14.66 0.10 8.35
CA ARG A 80 15.46 1.31 8.05
C ARG A 80 15.03 2.02 6.75
N TYR A 81 14.47 1.30 5.78
CA TYR A 81 13.98 1.89 4.53
C TYR A 81 12.68 2.64 4.78
N SER A 82 11.72 2.03 5.47
CA SER A 82 10.46 2.69 5.85
C SER A 82 10.71 3.95 6.68
N MET A 83 11.60 3.87 7.67
CA MET A 83 12.02 5.03 8.46
C MET A 83 12.58 6.16 7.58
N LYS A 84 13.42 5.83 6.60
CA LYS A 84 13.99 6.81 5.67
C LYS A 84 12.92 7.44 4.77
N ILE A 85 11.97 6.65 4.26
CA ILE A 85 10.87 7.15 3.40
C ILE A 85 10.03 8.17 4.18
N TYR A 86 9.55 7.81 5.37
CA TYR A 86 8.78 8.72 6.21
C TYR A 86 9.56 9.98 6.61
N PHE A 87 10.86 9.83 6.86
CA PHE A 87 11.73 10.97 7.17
C PHE A 87 11.79 11.98 6.01
N GLU A 88 12.04 11.53 4.79
CA GLU A 88 12.13 12.44 3.63
C GLU A 88 10.78 13.12 3.33
N ILE A 89 9.66 12.39 3.44
CA ILE A 89 8.30 12.98 3.27
C ILE A 89 8.06 14.10 4.30
N ARG A 90 8.31 13.82 5.58
CA ARG A 90 8.08 14.81 6.65
C ARG A 90 9.03 15.99 6.57
N LYS A 91 10.27 15.75 6.14
CA LYS A 91 11.26 16.80 5.87
C LYS A 91 10.79 17.71 4.74
N GLN A 92 10.31 17.17 3.62
CA GLN A 92 9.80 17.96 2.50
C GLN A 92 8.57 18.78 2.92
N LYS A 93 7.60 18.14 3.59
CA LYS A 93 6.43 18.82 4.17
C LYS A 93 6.82 19.97 5.11
N TYR A 94 7.85 19.78 5.94
CA TYR A 94 8.35 20.84 6.83
C TYR A 94 8.97 22.00 6.05
N LEU A 95 9.78 21.72 5.02
CA LEU A 95 10.40 22.75 4.19
C LEU A 95 9.36 23.58 3.44
N GLU A 96 8.30 22.96 2.92
CA GLU A 96 7.19 23.67 2.25
C GLU A 96 6.36 24.53 3.20
N ALA A 97 6.27 24.17 4.49
CA ALA A 97 5.58 24.99 5.48
C ALA A 97 6.40 26.21 5.94
N LEU A 98 7.70 26.25 5.61
CA LEU A 98 8.59 27.37 5.92
C LEU A 98 8.68 28.40 4.79
N ASP A 99 8.32 28.04 3.56
CA ASP A 99 8.24 28.93 2.40
C ASP A 99 6.93 29.76 2.41
#